data_AF-A0A0Q9L2X1-F1
#
_entry.id   AF-A0A0Q9L2X1-F1
#
_cell.length_a   1.000
_cell.length_b   1.000
_cell.length_c   1.000
_cell.angle_alpha   90.00
_cell.angle_beta   90.00
_cell.angle_gamma   90.00
#
_symmetry.space_group_name_H-M   'P 1'
#
loop_
_entity.id
_entity.type
_entity.pdbx_description
1 polymer ?
#
loop_
_entity_poly.entity_id
_entity_poly.type
_entity_poly.pdbx_seq_one_letter_code
_entity_poly.pdbx_strand_id
1 'polypeptide(L)'
;MLYELRIYTMHEGRMEAILQRFNQHTLSIFERLEIKVYDFWIDQTGLPKLYYVMEYKDMEERQRLWGAFRQEPEWIEVKRKSEESGPIVEKIEEIFMNRADFFIR
;
A
#
# COMPACT_ATOMS: atom_id res chain seq x y z
N MET A 1 -8.67 -11.18 13.08
CA MET A 1 -8.19 -10.04 12.29
C MET A 1 -6.94 -10.47 11.56
N LEU A 2 -6.89 -10.26 10.25
CA LEU A 2 -5.76 -10.51 9.36
C LEU A 2 -5.02 -9.18 9.12
N TYR A 3 -3.70 -9.21 9.22
CA TYR A 3 -2.84 -8.09 8.86
C TYR A 3 -2.03 -8.43 7.61
N GLU A 4 -1.84 -7.46 6.72
CA GLU A 4 -1.00 -7.59 5.52
C GLU A 4 0.09 -6.53 5.57
N LEU A 5 1.35 -6.93 5.77
CA LEU A 5 2.49 -6.05 5.56
C LEU A 5 2.82 -6.04 4.07
N ARG A 6 2.87 -4.84 3.50
CA ARG A 6 3.31 -4.60 2.15
C ARG A 6 4.65 -3.89 2.18
N ILE A 7 5.65 -4.48 1.54
CA ILE A 7 6.97 -3.88 1.38
C ILE A 7 7.16 -3.54 -0.08
N TYR A 8 7.36 -2.26 -0.33
CA TYR A 8 7.41 -1.69 -1.67
C TYR A 8 8.85 -1.24 -1.92
N THR A 9 9.52 -1.82 -2.92
CA THR A 9 10.86 -1.42 -3.37
C THR A 9 10.72 -0.60 -4.64
N MET A 10 11.18 0.64 -4.62
CA MET A 10 11.07 1.58 -5.73
C MET A 10 12.26 1.46 -6.67
N HIS A 11 12.04 1.76 -7.94
CA HIS A 11 13.15 2.04 -8.86
C HIS A 11 13.96 3.26 -8.39
N GLU A 12 15.22 3.32 -8.81
CA GLU A 12 16.14 4.42 -8.48
C GLU A 12 15.52 5.79 -8.84
N GLY A 13 15.63 6.75 -7.92
CA GLY A 13 15.07 8.10 -8.09
C GLY A 13 13.54 8.20 -8.03
N ARG A 14 12.80 7.10 -7.76
CA ARG A 14 11.32 7.10 -7.75
C ARG A 14 10.68 7.22 -6.38
N MET A 15 11.47 7.42 -5.33
CA MET A 15 10.95 7.49 -3.95
C MET A 15 9.98 8.67 -3.75
N GLU A 16 10.29 9.85 -4.28
CA GLU A 16 9.38 11.00 -4.15
C GLU A 16 8.05 10.77 -4.89
N ALA A 17 8.11 10.17 -6.07
CA ALA A 17 6.91 9.89 -6.88
C ALA A 17 5.93 8.95 -6.16
N ILE A 18 6.42 7.90 -5.48
CA ILE A 18 5.55 7.01 -4.71
C ILE A 18 4.93 7.71 -3.51
N LEU A 19 5.69 8.54 -2.80
CA LEU A 19 5.21 9.27 -1.62
C LEU A 19 4.11 10.27 -2.01
N GLN A 20 4.32 11.01 -3.11
CA GLN A 20 3.30 11.91 -3.66
C GLN A 20 2.04 11.13 -4.06
N ARG A 21 2.18 9.99 -4.76
CA ARG A 21 1.05 9.15 -5.15
C ARG A 21 0.22 8.68 -3.95
N PHE A 22 0.88 8.24 -2.87
CA PHE A 22 0.18 7.84 -1.65
C PHE A 22 -0.53 9.02 -0.99
N ASN A 23 0.21 10.11 -0.76
CA ASN A 23 -0.28 11.27 -0.01
C ASN A 23 -1.43 12.00 -0.72
N GLN A 24 -1.36 12.13 -2.04
CA GLN A 24 -2.34 12.93 -2.80
C GLN A 24 -3.54 12.10 -3.28
N HIS A 25 -3.41 10.78 -3.40
CA HIS A 25 -4.40 9.95 -4.08
C HIS A 25 -4.70 8.64 -3.37
N THR A 26 -3.69 7.78 -3.15
CA THR A 26 -3.97 6.39 -2.75
C THR A 26 -4.67 6.31 -1.40
N LEU A 27 -4.27 7.13 -0.42
CA LEU A 27 -4.87 7.09 0.92
C LEU A 27 -6.33 7.57 0.92
N SER A 28 -6.69 8.59 0.12
CA SER A 28 -8.08 9.05 0.01
C SER A 28 -8.96 8.03 -0.70
N ILE A 29 -8.45 7.34 -1.72
CA ILE A 29 -9.16 6.23 -2.37
C ILE A 29 -9.37 5.07 -1.38
N PHE A 30 -8.35 4.73 -0.59
CA PHE A 30 -8.46 3.71 0.46
C PHE A 30 -9.54 4.06 1.47
N GLU A 31 -9.57 5.30 1.94
CA GLU A 31 -10.59 5.78 2.89
C GLU A 31 -12.01 5.61 2.32
N ARG A 32 -12.26 6.02 1.06
CA ARG A 32 -13.58 5.87 0.42
C ARG A 32 -14.00 4.42 0.22
N LEU A 33 -13.04 3.51 0.04
CA LEU A 33 -13.28 2.08 -0.09
C LEU A 33 -13.28 1.34 1.26
N GLU A 34 -13.15 2.06 2.37
CA GLU A 34 -13.06 1.51 3.73
C GLU A 34 -11.87 0.55 3.91
N ILE A 35 -10.81 0.75 3.12
CA ILE A 35 -9.56 0.02 3.23
C ILE A 35 -8.73 0.63 4.36
N LYS A 36 -8.49 -0.15 5.41
CA LYS A 36 -7.76 0.33 6.60
C LYS A 36 -6.26 0.14 6.47
N VAL A 37 -5.53 1.25 6.44
CA VAL A 37 -4.08 1.29 6.69
C VAL A 37 -3.89 1.37 8.21
N TYR A 38 -3.39 0.30 8.80
CA TYR A 38 -3.12 0.21 10.23
C TYR A 38 -1.94 1.11 10.63
N ASP A 39 -0.88 1.11 9.82
CA ASP A 39 0.32 1.90 10.07
C ASP A 39 1.18 2.00 8.78
N PHE A 40 2.07 2.99 8.71
CA PHE A 40 2.84 3.34 7.51
C PHE A 40 4.21 3.91 7.88
N TRP A 41 5.26 3.41 7.23
CA TRP A 41 6.64 3.82 7.44
C TRP A 41 7.40 4.01 6.14
N ILE A 42 8.40 4.88 6.23
CA ILE A 42 9.44 5.10 5.24
C ILE A 42 10.73 4.50 5.80
N ASP A 43 11.56 3.92 4.94
CA ASP A 43 12.86 3.40 5.38
C ASP A 43 13.74 4.51 5.99
N GLN A 44 14.22 4.27 7.21
CA GLN A 44 15.06 5.22 7.95
C GLN A 44 16.53 5.19 7.50
N THR A 45 16.97 4.13 6.82
CA THR A 45 18.37 3.94 6.40
C THR A 45 18.66 4.43 4.98
N GLY A 46 17.64 4.98 4.31
CA GLY A 46 17.75 5.51 2.95
C GLY A 46 17.58 4.45 1.86
N LEU A 47 17.12 3.24 2.20
CA LEU A 47 16.71 2.29 1.17
C LEU A 47 15.50 2.86 0.39
N PRO A 48 15.36 2.53 -0.91
CA PRO A 48 14.21 2.97 -1.71
C PRO A 48 12.96 2.14 -1.36
N LYS A 49 12.60 2.09 -0.06
CA LYS A 49 11.54 1.25 0.48
C LYS A 49 10.55 2.04 1.32
N LEU A 50 9.30 1.61 1.24
CA LEU A 50 8.26 1.95 2.20
C LEU A 50 7.56 0.66 2.68
N TYR A 51 6.94 0.77 3.84
CA TYR A 51 6.34 -0.34 4.57
C TYR A 51 4.99 0.12 5.06
N TYR A 52 3.95 -0.66 4.86
CA TYR A 52 2.66 -0.33 5.44
C TYR A 52 1.88 -1.58 5.73
N VAL A 53 1.14 -1.53 6.84
CA VAL A 53 0.33 -2.63 7.32
C VAL A 53 -1.12 -2.30 7.03
N MET A 54 -1.83 -3.24 6.43
CA MET A 54 -3.25 -3.19 6.19
C MET A 54 -3.97 -4.09 7.19
N GLU A 55 -5.19 -3.73 7.57
CA GLU A 55 -6.05 -4.53 8.45
C GLU A 55 -7.30 -5.01 7.71
N TYR A 56 -7.59 -6.31 7.83
CA TYR A 56 -8.76 -6.96 7.26
C TYR A 56 -9.39 -7.92 8.26
N LYS A 57 -10.71 -8.12 8.17
CA LYS A 57 -11.43 -9.17 8.91
C LYS A 57 -10.84 -10.55 8.61
N ASP A 58 -10.66 -10.84 7.32
CA ASP A 58 -10.20 -12.12 6.77
C ASP A 58 -9.63 -11.94 5.34
N MET A 59 -9.19 -13.05 4.71
CA MET A 59 -8.63 -13.04 3.36
C MET A 59 -9.67 -12.74 2.26
N GLU A 60 -10.95 -13.08 2.49
CA GLU A 60 -12.03 -12.82 1.53
C GLU A 60 -12.28 -11.31 1.42
N GLU A 61 -12.38 -10.63 2.56
CA GLU A 61 -12.48 -9.17 2.60
C GLU A 61 -11.28 -8.50 1.94
N ARG A 62 -10.06 -8.97 2.23
CA ARG A 62 -8.83 -8.49 1.59
C ARG A 62 -8.93 -8.57 0.07
N GLN A 63 -9.33 -9.72 -0.47
CA GLN A 63 -9.43 -9.93 -1.92
C GLN A 63 -10.48 -9.01 -2.55
N ARG A 64 -11.66 -8.90 -1.93
CA ARG A 64 -12.74 -8.01 -2.37
C ARG A 64 -12.29 -6.55 -2.42
N LEU A 65 -11.67 -6.06 -1.34
CA LEU A 65 -11.24 -4.66 -1.23
C LEU A 65 -10.13 -4.30 -2.23
N TRP A 66 -9.10 -5.15 -2.37
CA TRP A 66 -8.08 -4.94 -3.40
C TRP A 66 -8.64 -5.09 -4.82
N GLY A 67 -9.64 -5.93 -5.02
CA GLY A 67 -10.37 -6.05 -6.28
C GLY A 67 -11.11 -4.77 -6.65
N ALA A 68 -11.80 -4.15 -5.68
CA ALA A 68 -12.45 -2.85 -5.85
C ALA A 68 -11.42 -1.76 -6.14
N PHE A 69 -10.35 -1.65 -5.33
CA PHE A 69 -9.30 -0.65 -5.52
C PHE A 69 -8.68 -0.68 -6.91
N ARG A 70 -8.36 -1.88 -7.45
CA ARG A 70 -7.77 -2.01 -8.80
C ARG A 70 -8.71 -1.55 -9.92
N GLN A 71 -10.02 -1.55 -9.67
CA GLN A 71 -11.04 -1.13 -10.63
C GLN A 71 -11.45 0.34 -10.47
N GLU A 72 -10.98 1.03 -9.43
CA GLU A 72 -11.28 2.45 -9.21
C GLU A 72 -10.80 3.30 -10.39
N PRO A 73 -11.69 4.03 -11.09
CA PRO A 73 -11.30 4.84 -12.25
C PRO A 73 -10.25 5.90 -11.91
N GLU A 74 -10.35 6.51 -10.72
CA GLU A 74 -9.36 7.47 -10.23
C GLU A 74 -7.99 6.81 -10.04
N TRP A 75 -7.94 5.62 -9.43
CA TRP A 75 -6.69 4.89 -9.26
C TRP A 75 -6.04 4.53 -10.59
N ILE A 76 -6.82 4.05 -11.56
CA ILE A 76 -6.32 3.68 -12.89
C ILE A 76 -5.64 4.90 -13.54
N GLU A 77 -6.29 6.06 -13.49
CA GLU A 77 -5.75 7.28 -14.08
C GLU A 77 -4.55 7.84 -13.31
N VAL A 78 -4.59 7.85 -11.97
CA VAL A 78 -3.47 8.24 -11.11
C VAL A 78 -2.26 7.37 -11.37
N LYS A 79 -2.44 6.05 -11.43
CA LYS A 79 -1.35 5.11 -11.73
C LYS A 79 -0.74 5.43 -13.09
N ARG A 80 -1.58 5.53 -14.13
CA ARG A 80 -1.14 5.84 -15.50
C ARG A 80 -0.31 7.12 -15.54
N LYS A 81 -0.83 8.23 -14.99
CA LYS A 81 -0.15 9.54 -14.94
C LYS A 81 1.16 9.48 -14.15
N SER A 82 1.14 8.87 -12.97
CA SER A 82 2.31 8.78 -12.09
C SER A 82 3.47 7.99 -12.73
N GLU A 83 3.15 7.05 -13.63
CA GLU A 83 4.12 6.15 -14.28
C GLU A 83 4.45 6.56 -15.73
N GLU A 84 4.02 7.75 -16.20
CA GLU A 84 4.32 8.23 -17.57
C GLU A 84 5.83 8.38 -17.84
N SER A 85 6.58 8.75 -16.80
CA SER A 85 8.04 8.84 -16.87
C SER A 85 8.75 7.50 -16.64
N GLY A 86 8.01 6.41 -16.46
CA GLY A 86 8.51 5.06 -16.18
C GLY A 86 7.90 4.43 -14.93
N PRO A 87 8.10 3.10 -14.72
CA PRO A 87 7.58 2.41 -13.55
C PRO A 87 8.17 3.00 -12.25
N ILE A 88 7.32 3.11 -11.23
CA ILE A 88 7.71 3.61 -9.90
C ILE A 88 8.19 2.46 -9.01
N VAL A 89 7.39 1.39 -8.95
CA VAL A 89 7.59 0.26 -8.03
C VAL A 89 8.27 -0.88 -8.78
N GLU A 90 9.44 -1.30 -8.31
CA GLU A 90 10.19 -2.43 -8.85
C GLU A 90 9.67 -3.76 -8.31
N LYS A 91 9.45 -3.82 -6.98
CA LYS A 91 9.06 -5.05 -6.30
C LYS A 91 8.05 -4.77 -5.20
N ILE A 92 7.07 -5.66 -5.09
CA ILE A 92 6.11 -5.69 -3.98
C ILE A 92 6.27 -7.04 -3.28
N GLU A 93 6.41 -7.01 -1.96
CA GLU A 93 6.36 -8.19 -1.09
C GLU A 93 5.12 -8.08 -0.20
N GLU A 94 4.39 -9.18 -0.06
CA GLU A 94 3.15 -9.28 0.71
C GLU A 94 3.36 -10.34 1.80
N ILE A 95 3.21 -9.95 3.06
CA ILE A 95 3.36 -10.84 4.21
C ILE A 95 2.07 -10.79 5.02
N PHE A 96 1.42 -11.94 5.18
CA PHE A 96 0.18 -12.09 5.92
C PHE A 96 0.47 -12.52 7.36
N MET A 97 -0.13 -11.82 8.32
CA MET A 97 0.21 -11.93 9.73
C MET A 97 -1.06 -11.95 10.58
N ASN A 98 -0.99 -12.65 11.71
CA ASN A 98 -1.93 -12.52 12.82
C ASN A 98 -1.22 -11.79 13.96
N ARG A 99 -1.98 -11.04 14.76
CA ARG A 99 -1.43 -10.47 16.00
C ARG A 99 -1.09 -11.61 16.96
N ALA A 100 0.07 -11.54 17.59
CA ALA A 100 0.46 -12.51 18.60
C ALA A 100 -0.39 -12.35 19.87
N ASP A 101 -1.01 -13.44 20.33
CA ASP A 101 -1.97 -13.40 21.44
C ASP A 101 -1.35 -12.90 22.77
N PHE A 102 -0.04 -13.08 22.95
CA PHE A 102 0.68 -12.58 24.13
C PHE A 102 1.01 -11.08 24.07
N PHE A 103 0.70 -10.41 22.95
CA PHE A 103 0.99 -9.00 22.72
C PHE A 103 -0.29 -8.20 22.48
N ILE A 104 -1.11 -8.14 23.52
CA ILE A 104 -2.32 -7.31 23.58
C ILE A 104 -1.98 -6.12 24.47
N ARG A 105 -1.92 -4.94 23.87
CA ARG A 105 -1.64 -3.67 24.52
C ARG A 105 -2.57 -2.59 23.98
#